data_AF-A0A6B8RP96-F1
#
_entry.id   AF-A0A6B8RP96-F1
#
_cell.length_a   1.000
_cell.length_b   1.000
_cell.length_c   1.000
_cell.angle_alpha   90.00
_cell.angle_beta   90.00
_cell.angle_gamma   90.00
#
_symmetry.space_group_name_H-M   'P 1'
#
loop_
_entity.id
_entity.type
_entity.pdbx_description
1 polymer ?
#
loop_
_entity_poly.entity_id
_entity_poly.type
_entity_poly.pdbx_seq_one_letter_code
_entity_poly.pdbx_strand_id
1 'polypeptide(L)'
;MKKRLLKVTVISLAVLFVFSLIGCSITAKNSSTEKTFEQTIDEKLINISNSKDNIVSLSSNPYDYIKGIDSNKDYKYIVLQGEKSLNYMLNKFANSDKNGLEAYIMAIACSEILKENPASKNWASGGEWYDNYIKGKY
;
A
#
# COMPACT_ATOMS: atom_id res chain seq x y z
N MET A 1 -22.63 -53.51 33.51
CA MET A 1 -22.05 -52.88 32.29
C MET A 1 -22.14 -51.35 32.27
N LYS A 2 -23.28 -50.72 32.58
CA LYS A 2 -23.47 -49.25 32.49
C LYS A 2 -22.45 -48.40 33.28
N LYS A 3 -22.05 -48.82 34.49
CA LYS A 3 -21.05 -48.10 35.32
C LYS A 3 -19.61 -48.18 34.79
N ARG A 4 -19.27 -49.22 34.00
CA ARG A 4 -17.96 -49.35 33.34
C ARG A 4 -17.91 -48.49 32.07
N LEU A 5 -19.00 -48.45 31.29
CA LEU A 5 -19.11 -47.55 30.14
C LEU A 5 -19.03 -46.07 30.53
N LEU A 6 -19.70 -45.67 31.62
CA LEU A 6 -19.69 -44.27 32.09
C LEU A 6 -18.30 -43.81 32.55
N LYS A 7 -17.50 -44.70 33.15
CA LYS A 7 -16.11 -44.38 33.56
C LYS A 7 -15.17 -44.26 32.35
N VAL A 8 -15.34 -45.10 31.33
CA VAL A 8 -14.52 -45.06 30.11
C VAL A 8 -14.82 -43.80 29.29
N THR A 9 -16.09 -43.38 29.19
CA THR A 9 -16.44 -42.14 28.48
C THR A 9 -15.98 -40.87 29.19
N VAL A 10 -16.02 -40.83 30.54
CA VAL A 10 -15.51 -39.69 31.32
C VAL A 10 -13.97 -39.57 31.22
N ILE A 11 -13.26 -40.70 31.20
CA ILE A 11 -11.79 -40.71 31.05
C ILE A 11 -11.38 -40.27 29.62
N SER A 12 -12.10 -40.71 28.57
CA SER A 12 -11.84 -40.25 27.20
C SER A 12 -12.11 -38.75 27.00
N LEU A 13 -13.12 -38.18 27.67
CA LEU A 13 -13.41 -36.74 27.57
C LEU A 13 -12.35 -35.88 28.28
N ALA A 14 -11.77 -36.36 29.38
CA ALA A 14 -10.73 -35.65 30.12
C ALA A 14 -9.39 -35.60 29.38
N VAL A 15 -9.05 -36.66 28.61
CA VAL A 15 -7.79 -36.71 27.83
C VAL A 15 -7.84 -35.80 26.60
N LEU A 16 -9.03 -35.58 26.01
CA LEU A 16 -9.22 -34.67 24.87
C LEU A 16 -9.08 -33.18 25.23
N PHE A 17 -9.25 -32.80 26.50
CA PHE A 17 -9.10 -31.42 26.94
C PHE A 17 -7.63 -31.00 27.16
N VAL A 18 -6.71 -31.94 27.36
CA VAL A 18 -5.30 -31.64 27.67
C VAL A 18 -4.47 -31.33 26.40
N PHE A 19 -4.92 -31.77 25.22
CA PHE A 19 -4.20 -31.52 23.96
C PHE A 19 -4.50 -30.18 23.28
N SER A 20 -5.40 -29.36 23.83
CA SER A 20 -5.81 -28.11 23.18
C SER A 20 -5.02 -26.85 23.60
N LEU A 21 -3.94 -26.99 24.37
CA LEU A 21 -3.18 -25.84 24.91
C LEU A 21 -1.75 -25.69 24.37
N ILE A 22 -1.35 -26.42 23.34
CA ILE A 22 -0.13 -26.10 22.58
C ILE A 22 -0.50 -25.09 21.50
N GLY A 23 -1.00 -23.93 21.93
CA GLY A 23 -1.04 -22.75 21.08
C GLY A 23 0.39 -22.31 20.87
N CYS A 24 0.87 -22.34 19.62
CA CYS A 24 2.18 -21.82 19.26
C CYS A 24 2.31 -20.39 19.79
N SER A 25 3.16 -20.20 20.79
CA SER A 25 3.79 -18.91 21.04
C SER A 25 4.67 -18.62 19.83
N ILE A 26 4.07 -18.09 18.77
CA ILE A 26 4.81 -17.35 17.76
C ILE A 26 5.33 -16.14 18.53
N THR A 27 6.54 -16.26 19.04
CA THR A 27 7.36 -15.10 19.37
C THR A 27 7.43 -14.31 18.09
N ALA A 28 6.56 -13.30 17.97
CA ALA A 28 6.69 -12.24 16.99
C ALA A 28 8.01 -11.56 17.30
N LYS A 29 9.07 -12.10 16.72
CA LYS A 29 10.37 -11.46 16.66
C LYS A 29 10.12 -10.20 15.84
N ASN A 30 9.88 -9.09 16.54
CA ASN A 30 9.97 -7.76 15.98
C ASN A 30 11.44 -7.54 15.57
N SER A 31 11.90 -8.21 14.51
CA SER A 31 13.00 -7.66 13.74
C SER A 31 12.42 -6.45 13.06
N SER A 32 12.88 -5.25 13.44
CA SER A 32 12.68 -4.08 12.60
C SER A 32 13.45 -4.32 11.31
N THR A 33 12.84 -5.08 10.40
CA THR A 33 13.38 -5.29 9.07
C THR A 33 13.41 -3.91 8.43
N GLU A 34 14.62 -3.44 8.12
CA GLU A 34 14.80 -2.18 7.41
C GLU A 34 13.98 -2.25 6.11
N LYS A 35 13.08 -1.29 5.91
CA LYS A 35 12.25 -1.26 4.71
C LYS A 35 13.14 -0.99 3.52
N THR A 36 12.92 -1.71 2.42
CA THR A 36 13.58 -1.35 1.16
C THR A 36 13.09 0.02 0.68
N PHE A 37 13.79 0.58 -0.28
CA PHE A 37 13.39 1.83 -0.91
C PHE A 37 11.98 1.70 -1.53
N GLU A 38 11.74 0.62 -2.27
CA GLU A 38 10.47 0.32 -2.93
C GLU A 38 9.33 0.20 -1.92
N GLN A 39 9.56 -0.53 -0.83
CA GLN A 39 8.58 -0.65 0.27
C GLN A 39 8.27 0.70 0.92
N THR A 40 9.28 1.57 1.01
CA THR A 40 9.09 2.93 1.54
C THR A 40 8.25 3.77 0.58
N ILE A 41 8.50 3.71 -0.73
CA ILE A 41 7.69 4.42 -1.73
C ILE A 41 6.24 3.91 -1.71
N ASP A 42 6.03 2.60 -1.67
CA ASP A 42 4.69 2.00 -1.59
C ASP A 42 3.94 2.45 -0.34
N GLU A 43 4.59 2.41 0.83
CA GLU A 43 3.99 2.91 2.07
C GLU A 43 3.58 4.38 1.95
N LYS A 44 4.44 5.22 1.34
CA LYS A 44 4.17 6.65 1.15
C LYS A 44 2.98 6.85 0.21
N LEU A 45 2.90 6.12 -0.90
CA LEU A 45 1.77 6.15 -1.84
C LEU A 45 0.46 5.70 -1.16
N ILE A 46 0.52 4.65 -0.35
CA ILE A 46 -0.63 4.15 0.43
C ILE A 46 -1.09 5.19 1.43
N ASN A 47 -0.19 5.83 2.17
CA ASN A 47 -0.55 6.85 3.15
C ASN A 47 -1.20 8.07 2.50
N ILE A 48 -0.76 8.46 1.30
CA ILE A 48 -1.37 9.56 0.53
C ILE A 48 -2.77 9.14 0.07
N SER A 49 -2.90 7.94 -0.52
CA SER A 49 -4.16 7.47 -1.11
C SER A 49 -5.22 7.14 -0.04
N ASN A 50 -4.78 6.69 1.14
CA ASN A 50 -5.63 6.37 2.29
C ASN A 50 -5.55 7.49 3.35
N SER A 51 -5.85 8.72 2.93
CA SER A 51 -5.85 9.88 3.82
C SER A 51 -6.78 9.67 5.01
N LYS A 52 -6.29 10.00 6.22
CA LYS A 52 -7.08 10.00 7.45
C LYS A 52 -7.91 11.28 7.64
N ASP A 53 -7.69 12.26 6.77
CA ASP A 53 -8.51 13.47 6.72
C ASP A 53 -9.83 13.15 6.01
N ASN A 54 -10.94 13.25 6.75
CA ASN A 54 -12.28 12.93 6.24
C ASN A 54 -12.67 13.78 5.02
N ILE A 55 -12.25 15.05 4.95
CA ILE A 55 -12.56 15.92 3.82
C ILE A 55 -11.78 15.47 2.59
N VAL A 56 -10.48 15.20 2.76
CA VAL A 56 -9.64 14.71 1.65
C VAL A 56 -10.11 13.34 1.17
N SER A 57 -10.48 12.43 2.08
CA SER A 57 -10.92 11.07 1.75
C SER A 57 -12.19 11.00 0.89
N LEU A 58 -13.00 12.06 0.91
CA LEU A 58 -14.23 12.19 0.12
C LEU A 58 -14.02 12.99 -1.16
N SER A 59 -12.82 13.52 -1.40
CA SER A 59 -12.53 14.31 -2.59
C SER A 59 -12.44 13.41 -3.82
N SER A 60 -13.03 13.85 -4.93
CA SER A 60 -12.82 13.26 -6.24
C SER A 60 -11.58 13.84 -6.95
N ASN A 61 -10.90 14.80 -6.33
CA ASN A 61 -9.76 15.49 -6.91
C ASN A 61 -8.44 14.93 -6.35
N PRO A 62 -7.62 14.24 -7.15
CA PRO A 62 -6.35 13.67 -6.70
C PRO A 62 -5.35 14.72 -6.19
N TYR A 63 -5.47 15.98 -6.62
CA TYR A 63 -4.62 17.07 -6.10
C TYR A 63 -4.89 17.41 -4.63
N ASP A 64 -6.07 17.09 -4.10
CA ASP A 64 -6.37 17.32 -2.69
C ASP A 64 -5.60 16.33 -1.81
N TYR A 65 -5.41 15.10 -2.30
CA TYR A 65 -4.67 14.05 -1.59
C TYR A 65 -3.19 14.37 -1.44
N ILE A 66 -2.56 15.11 -2.37
CA ILE A 66 -1.13 15.47 -2.26
C ILE A 66 -0.88 16.80 -1.51
N LYS A 67 -1.94 17.59 -1.30
CA LYS A 67 -1.88 18.89 -0.60
C LYS A 67 -2.24 18.80 0.89
N GLY A 68 -2.87 17.72 1.34
CA GLY A 68 -3.20 17.49 2.75
C GLY A 68 -1.96 17.57 3.66
N ILE A 69 -2.10 18.05 4.90
CA ILE A 69 -0.96 18.35 5.79
C ILE A 69 -0.04 17.13 5.96
N ASP A 70 -0.60 15.96 6.25
CA ASP A 70 0.17 14.74 6.49
C ASP A 70 0.69 14.11 5.19
N SER A 71 -0.16 14.06 4.16
CA SER A 71 0.18 13.49 2.85
C SER A 71 1.20 14.35 2.09
N ASN A 72 1.27 15.65 2.36
CA ASN A 72 2.24 16.54 1.75
C ASN A 72 3.69 16.14 2.08
N LYS A 73 3.94 15.62 3.28
CA LYS A 73 5.28 15.12 3.65
C LYS A 73 5.65 13.88 2.85
N ASP A 74 4.70 12.95 2.73
CA ASP A 74 4.91 11.69 2.03
C ASP A 74 5.07 11.91 0.52
N TYR A 75 4.26 12.81 -0.05
CA TYR A 75 4.36 13.20 -1.44
C TYR A 75 5.70 13.91 -1.74
N LYS A 76 6.08 14.90 -0.93
CA LYS A 76 7.38 15.58 -1.07
C LYS A 76 8.53 14.61 -0.98
N TYR A 77 8.48 13.64 -0.07
CA TYR A 77 9.51 12.62 0.02
C TYR A 77 9.67 11.87 -1.30
N ILE A 78 8.57 11.40 -1.91
CA ILE A 78 8.59 10.67 -3.20
C ILE A 78 9.24 11.53 -4.29
N VAL A 79 8.80 12.78 -4.46
CA VAL A 79 9.32 13.70 -5.49
C VAL A 79 10.80 14.02 -5.26
N LEU A 80 11.23 14.18 -4.00
CA LEU A 80 12.63 14.47 -3.65
C LEU A 80 13.61 13.35 -4.00
N GLN A 81 13.17 12.09 -4.13
CA GLN A 81 14.08 11.00 -4.54
C GLN A 81 14.38 11.02 -6.05
N GLY A 82 13.67 11.84 -6.82
CA GLY A 82 13.92 12.04 -8.24
C GLY A 82 13.89 10.75 -9.05
N GLU A 83 14.97 10.49 -9.77
CA GLU A 83 15.11 9.38 -10.71
C GLU A 83 14.82 8.00 -10.09
N LYS A 84 15.17 7.78 -8.81
CA LYS A 84 14.88 6.50 -8.13
C LYS A 84 13.38 6.25 -8.01
N SER A 85 12.63 7.26 -7.57
CA SER A 85 11.16 7.20 -7.51
C SER A 85 10.55 7.07 -8.89
N LEU A 86 11.08 7.80 -9.89
CA LEU A 86 10.62 7.73 -11.27
C LEU A 86 10.75 6.31 -11.82
N ASN A 87 11.95 5.72 -11.77
CA ASN A 87 12.21 4.38 -12.29
C ASN A 87 11.35 3.32 -11.61
N TYR A 88 11.18 3.44 -10.28
CA TYR A 88 10.30 2.56 -9.54
C TYR A 88 8.83 2.67 -10.00
N MET A 89 8.29 3.88 -10.08
CA MET A 89 6.90 4.10 -10.49
C MET A 89 6.65 3.70 -11.95
N LEU A 90 7.60 3.95 -12.86
CA LEU A 90 7.52 3.49 -14.25
C LEU A 90 7.48 1.96 -14.34
N ASN A 91 8.29 1.28 -13.53
CA ASN A 91 8.24 -0.17 -13.41
C ASN A 91 6.91 -0.63 -12.79
N LYS A 92 6.40 0.08 -11.78
CA LYS A 92 5.09 -0.23 -11.17
C LYS A 92 3.96 -0.11 -12.20
N PHE A 93 3.90 0.98 -12.97
CA PHE A 93 2.95 1.15 -14.08
C PHE A 93 3.03 0.04 -15.14
N ALA A 94 4.23 -0.50 -15.40
CA ALA A 94 4.39 -1.60 -16.35
C ALA A 94 3.82 -2.92 -15.83
N ASN A 95 3.73 -3.09 -14.51
CA ASN A 95 3.43 -4.38 -13.87
C ASN A 95 2.12 -4.40 -13.06
N SER A 96 1.42 -3.26 -12.91
CA SER A 96 0.17 -3.16 -12.14
C SER A 96 -0.97 -2.59 -12.97
N ASP A 97 -2.19 -2.66 -12.42
CA ASP A 97 -3.30 -1.88 -12.94
C ASP A 97 -2.95 -0.39 -12.90
N LYS A 98 -3.09 0.28 -14.05
CA LYS A 98 -2.71 1.68 -14.24
C LYS A 98 -3.85 2.66 -13.89
N ASN A 99 -4.79 2.22 -13.06
CA ASN A 99 -6.06 2.91 -12.81
C ASN A 99 -6.20 3.34 -11.34
N GLY A 100 -7.10 4.27 -11.09
CA GLY A 100 -7.44 4.73 -9.74
C GLY A 100 -6.54 5.84 -9.20
N LEU A 101 -6.80 6.19 -7.93
CA LEU A 101 -6.18 7.33 -7.25
C LEU A 101 -4.66 7.19 -7.13
N GLU A 102 -4.17 6.02 -6.74
CA GLU A 102 -2.73 5.77 -6.60
C GLU A 102 -1.99 5.98 -7.93
N ALA A 103 -2.52 5.42 -9.03
CA ALA A 103 -1.98 5.61 -10.37
C ALA A 103 -1.95 7.09 -10.76
N TYR A 104 -3.01 7.84 -10.43
CA TYR A 104 -3.05 9.28 -10.68
C TYR A 104 -1.99 10.04 -9.88
N ILE A 105 -1.84 9.74 -8.59
CA ILE A 105 -0.80 10.34 -7.73
C ILE A 105 0.61 10.04 -8.28
N MET A 106 0.87 8.81 -8.71
CA MET A 106 2.13 8.44 -9.35
C MET A 106 2.41 9.27 -10.60
N ALA A 107 1.40 9.49 -11.44
CA ALA A 107 1.54 10.31 -12.65
C ALA A 107 1.87 11.78 -12.35
N ILE A 108 1.21 12.39 -11.35
CA ILE A 108 1.55 13.75 -10.91
C ILE A 108 3.01 13.79 -10.43
N ALA A 109 3.41 12.85 -9.57
CA ALA A 109 4.77 12.79 -9.03
C ALA A 109 5.83 12.61 -10.12
N CYS A 110 5.59 11.70 -11.08
CA CYS A 110 6.51 11.48 -12.20
C CYS A 110 6.63 12.73 -13.08
N SER A 111 5.51 13.40 -13.38
CA SER A 111 5.49 14.65 -14.15
C SER A 111 6.32 15.74 -13.46
N GLU A 112 6.17 15.92 -12.14
CA GLU A 112 7.00 16.87 -11.36
C GLU A 112 8.49 16.50 -11.33
N ILE A 113 8.81 15.21 -11.20
CA ILE A 113 10.20 14.72 -11.23
C ILE A 113 10.84 15.06 -12.59
N LEU A 114 10.10 14.86 -13.68
CA LEU A 114 10.50 15.20 -15.05
C LEU A 114 10.49 16.71 -15.36
N LYS A 115 10.18 17.56 -14.37
CA LYS A 115 10.10 19.03 -14.51
C LYS A 115 9.01 19.50 -15.47
N GLU A 116 7.98 18.68 -15.65
CA GLU A 116 6.76 19.05 -16.33
C GLU A 116 5.78 19.73 -15.36
N ASN A 117 4.79 20.43 -15.90
CA ASN A 117 3.66 20.93 -15.12
C ASN A 117 2.46 19.98 -15.27
N PRO A 118 2.17 19.10 -14.30
CA PRO A 118 1.08 18.13 -14.41
C PRO A 118 -0.29 18.79 -14.60
N ALA A 119 -0.52 19.96 -14.00
CA ALA A 119 -1.79 20.68 -14.14
C ALA A 119 -2.02 21.28 -15.54
N SER A 120 -0.98 21.36 -16.37
CA SER A 120 -1.07 21.82 -17.76
C SER A 120 -1.29 20.69 -18.77
N LYS A 121 -1.23 19.45 -18.30
CA LYS A 121 -1.29 18.26 -19.16
C LYS A 121 -2.70 17.69 -19.14
N ASN A 122 -3.23 17.35 -20.32
CA ASN A 122 -4.59 16.83 -20.49
C ASN A 122 -4.59 15.29 -20.52
N TRP A 123 -4.30 14.65 -19.40
CA TRP A 123 -4.49 13.20 -19.24
C TRP A 123 -5.58 12.95 -18.20
N ALA A 124 -6.47 12.00 -18.45
CA ALA A 124 -7.63 11.69 -17.62
C ALA A 124 -7.33 10.66 -16.53
N SER A 125 -6.19 9.99 -16.60
CA SER A 125 -5.77 8.97 -15.63
C SER A 125 -4.26 8.84 -15.56
N GLY A 126 -3.77 8.22 -14.48
CA GLY A 126 -2.34 7.90 -14.38
C GLY A 126 -1.86 6.94 -15.48
N GLY A 127 -2.70 6.01 -15.92
CA GLY A 127 -2.40 5.12 -17.03
C GLY A 127 -2.28 5.85 -18.37
N GLU A 128 -3.14 6.83 -18.63
CA GLU A 128 -3.02 7.65 -19.83
C GLU A 128 -1.72 8.48 -19.81
N TRP A 129 -1.35 9.05 -18.67
CA TRP A 129 -0.06 9.72 -18.52
C TRP A 129 1.10 8.78 -18.86
N TYR A 130 1.12 7.58 -18.28
CA TYR A 130 2.17 6.59 -18.53
C TYR A 130 2.22 6.17 -20.01
N ASP A 131 1.06 5.93 -20.63
CA ASP A 131 0.96 5.57 -22.04
C ASP A 131 1.45 6.69 -22.97
N ASN A 132 1.28 7.96 -22.58
CA ASN A 132 1.84 9.10 -23.32
C ASN A 132 3.36 9.22 -23.12
N TYR A 133 3.86 8.96 -21.90
CA TYR A 133 5.29 8.94 -21.59
C TYR A 133 6.03 7.89 -22.43
N ILE A 134 5.57 6.63 -22.46
CA ILE A 134 6.22 5.56 -23.25
C ILE A 134 6.16 5.81 -24.76
N LYS A 135 5.22 6.64 -25.23
CA LYS A 135 5.10 7.06 -26.64
C LYS A 135 5.98 8.28 -26.97
N GLY A 136 6.72 8.83 -26.00
CA GLY A 136 7.56 10.00 -26.20
C GLY A 136 6.78 11.28 -26.50
N LYS A 137 5.56 11.41 -25.98
CA LYS A 137 4.72 12.62 -26.18
C LYS A 137 5.08 13.76 -25.22
N TYR A 138 6.05 13.57 -24.34
CA TYR A 138 6.51 14.52 -23.33
C TYR A 138 8.02 14.70 -23.40
#